data_AF-A0A1G5KR63-F1
#
_entry.id   AF-A0A1G5KR63-F1
#
_cell.length_a   1.000
_cell.length_b   1.000
_cell.length_c   1.000
_cell.angle_alpha   90.00
_cell.angle_beta   90.00
_cell.angle_gamma   90.00
#
_symmetry.space_group_name_H-M   'P 1'
#
loop_
_entity.id
_entity.type
_entity.pdbx_description
1 polymer ?
#
loop_
_entity_poly.entity_id
_entity_poly.type
_entity_poly.pdbx_seq_one_letter_code
_entity_poly.pdbx_strand_id
1 'polypeptide(L)'
;MKGYLLLRDGSIFFGETVSKENIFGNMRIDEKGLIKVECPATGKFGIVGSTSLNENDSMMLSNTDFQILKLKIGNKALEGKIVADNLPIDFHVYDIKTYIPTI
;
A
#
# COMPACT_ATOMS: atom_id res chain seq x y z
N MET A 1 8.98 -7.70 8.93
CA MET A 1 9.87 -6.53 8.72
C MET A 1 9.06 -5.27 8.92
N LYS A 2 9.66 -4.15 9.33
CA LYS A 2 8.90 -2.88 9.38
C LYS A 2 8.61 -2.43 7.94
N GLY A 3 7.39 -1.99 7.70
CA GLY A 3 6.97 -1.41 6.44
C GLY A 3 5.96 -0.29 6.69
N TYR A 4 5.57 0.40 5.64
CA TYR A 4 4.53 1.42 5.73
C TYR A 4 3.81 1.59 4.40
N LEU A 5 2.58 2.06 4.48
CA LEU A 5 1.80 2.54 3.35
C LEU A 5 1.89 4.06 3.32
N LEU A 6 2.36 4.59 2.20
CA LEU A 6 2.43 6.02 1.91
C LEU A 6 1.36 6.36 0.88
N LEU A 7 0.46 7.27 1.22
CA LEU A 7 -0.58 7.76 0.33
C LEU A 7 -0.08 8.97 -0.47
N ARG A 8 -0.72 9.22 -1.62
CA ARG A 8 -0.40 10.38 -2.48
C ARG A 8 -0.57 11.73 -1.78
N ASP A 9 -1.44 11.82 -0.79
CA ASP A 9 -1.63 13.02 0.04
C ASP A 9 -0.57 13.20 1.13
N GLY A 10 0.44 12.32 1.19
CA GLY A 10 1.54 12.37 2.16
C GLY A 10 1.24 11.68 3.49
N SER A 11 0.05 11.10 3.66
CA SER A 11 -0.25 10.35 4.89
C SER A 11 0.48 9.02 4.93
N ILE A 12 0.93 8.65 6.14
CA ILE A 12 1.75 7.47 6.38
C ILE A 12 1.05 6.56 7.38
N PHE A 13 1.06 5.28 7.06
CA PHE A 13 0.43 4.22 7.81
C PHE A 13 1.46 3.13 8.05
N PHE A 14 1.98 3.05 9.28
CA PHE A 14 3.00 2.08 9.63
C PHE A 14 2.41 0.67 9.79
N GLY A 15 3.23 -0.34 9.55
CA GLY A 15 2.85 -1.72 9.73
C GLY A 15 4.02 -2.68 9.62
N GLU A 16 3.69 -3.96 9.50
CA GLU A 16 4.65 -5.03 9.30
C GLU A 16 4.46 -5.68 7.94
N THR A 17 5.57 -5.99 7.27
CA THR A 17 5.60 -6.63 5.96
C THR A 17 6.45 -7.88 5.95
N VAL A 18 6.05 -8.85 5.13
CA VAL A 18 6.79 -10.08 4.84
C VAL A 18 7.60 -9.99 3.54
N SER A 19 7.35 -8.98 2.71
CA SER A 19 8.03 -8.74 1.44
C SER A 19 9.19 -7.73 1.59
N LYS A 20 10.11 -7.72 0.63
CA LYS A 20 11.15 -6.69 0.45
C LYS A 20 10.89 -5.78 -0.76
N GLU A 21 9.90 -6.11 -1.58
CA GLU A 21 9.55 -5.31 -2.75
C GLU A 21 8.71 -4.10 -2.32
N ASN A 22 8.68 -3.05 -3.13
CA ASN A 22 7.74 -1.95 -3.00
C ASN A 22 6.64 -2.10 -4.05
N ILE A 23 5.40 -1.73 -3.74
CA ILE A 23 4.30 -1.70 -4.71
C ILE A 23 3.64 -0.35 -4.65
N PHE A 24 3.56 0.32 -5.79
CA PHE A 24 2.79 1.55 -5.97
C PHE A 24 1.65 1.30 -6.94
N GLY A 25 0.46 1.77 -6.60
CA GLY A 25 -0.67 1.69 -7.50
C GLY A 25 -2.01 2.05 -6.86
N ASN A 26 -3.07 1.62 -7.55
CA ASN A 26 -4.44 1.92 -7.19
C ASN A 26 -4.88 1.09 -6.00
N MET A 27 -5.57 1.75 -5.08
CA MET A 27 -6.08 1.15 -3.87
C MET A 27 -7.58 0.90 -4.01
N ARG A 28 -8.00 -0.30 -3.64
CA ARG A 28 -9.40 -0.72 -3.63
C ARG A 28 -9.69 -1.61 -2.44
N ILE A 29 -10.91 -1.52 -1.92
CA ILE A 29 -11.40 -2.46 -0.91
C ILE A 29 -11.98 -3.66 -1.65
N ASP A 30 -11.52 -4.87 -1.32
CA ASP A 30 -12.02 -6.11 -1.90
C ASP A 30 -13.33 -6.59 -1.22
N GLU A 31 -13.90 -7.68 -1.72
CA GLU A 31 -15.14 -8.25 -1.19
C GLU A 31 -15.00 -8.80 0.24
N LYS A 32 -13.78 -9.15 0.67
CA LYS A 32 -13.46 -9.55 2.04
C LYS A 32 -13.23 -8.32 2.95
N GLY A 33 -13.33 -7.11 2.41
CA GLY A 33 -13.13 -5.87 3.13
C GLY A 33 -11.67 -5.52 3.38
N LEU A 34 -10.72 -6.19 2.71
CA LEU A 34 -9.28 -5.94 2.73
C LEU A 34 -8.91 -4.86 1.72
N ILE A 35 -7.79 -4.19 1.96
CA ILE A 35 -7.32 -3.13 1.06
C ILE A 35 -6.28 -3.73 0.13
N LYS A 36 -6.56 -3.74 -1.17
CA LYS A 36 -5.66 -4.17 -2.22
C LYS A 36 -5.01 -2.96 -2.87
N VAL A 37 -3.69 -2.98 -2.99
CA VAL A 37 -2.88 -2.00 -3.74
C VAL A 37 -2.36 -2.69 -4.98
N GLU A 38 -2.74 -2.23 -6.16
CA GLU A 38 -2.41 -2.91 -7.43
C GLU A 38 -1.72 -1.98 -8.41
N CYS A 39 -0.54 -2.42 -8.87
CA CYS A 39 0.22 -1.72 -9.88
C CYS A 39 -0.41 -1.97 -11.26
N PRO A 40 -1.00 -0.95 -11.91
CA PRO A 40 -1.69 -1.14 -13.19
C PRO A 40 -0.77 -1.60 -14.33
N ALA A 41 0.52 -1.24 -14.28
CA ALA A 41 1.49 -1.58 -15.31
C ALA A 41 1.94 -3.04 -15.28
N THR A 42 1.92 -3.69 -14.12
CA THR A 42 2.46 -5.05 -13.93
C THR A 42 1.41 -6.06 -13.50
N GLY A 43 0.23 -5.61 -13.04
CA GLY A 43 -0.78 -6.46 -12.41
C GLY A 43 -0.37 -7.00 -11.03
N LYS A 44 0.85 -6.73 -10.56
CA LYS A 44 1.29 -7.08 -9.20
C LYS A 44 0.45 -6.33 -8.18
N PHE A 45 0.11 -7.00 -7.09
CA PHE A 45 -0.66 -6.40 -6.01
C PHE A 45 -0.10 -6.75 -4.63
N GLY A 46 -0.39 -5.90 -3.66
CA GLY A 46 -0.17 -6.13 -2.25
C GLY A 46 -1.45 -5.93 -1.45
N ILE A 47 -1.50 -6.52 -0.27
CA ILE A 47 -2.67 -6.48 0.61
C ILE A 47 -2.32 -5.74 1.89
N VAL A 48 -3.17 -4.80 2.30
CA VAL A 48 -3.09 -4.11 3.59
C VAL A 48 -4.27 -4.58 4.45
N GLY A 49 -3.99 -5.06 5.66
CA GLY A 49 -5.00 -5.68 6.53
C GLY A 49 -4.64 -5.64 8.02
N SER A 50 -5.60 -5.90 8.90
CA SER A 50 -5.39 -5.87 10.36
C SER A 50 -4.73 -7.14 10.91
N THR A 51 -4.81 -8.26 10.21
CA THR A 51 -4.35 -9.58 10.69
C THR A 51 -3.43 -10.21 9.66
N SER A 52 -2.31 -10.81 10.09
CA SER A 52 -1.43 -11.62 9.22
C SER A 52 -2.26 -12.70 8.50
N LEU A 53 -2.59 -12.45 7.23
CA LEU A 53 -3.26 -13.43 6.40
C LEU A 53 -2.21 -14.42 5.90
N ASN A 54 -2.39 -15.70 6.22
CA ASN A 54 -1.57 -16.80 5.72
C ASN A 54 -1.93 -17.14 4.26
N GLU A 55 -2.12 -16.15 3.40
CA GLU A 55 -2.29 -16.40 1.96
C GLU A 55 -0.91 -16.28 1.30
N ASN A 56 -0.53 -17.34 0.57
CA ASN A 56 0.79 -17.59 -0.04
C ASN A 56 1.22 -16.59 -1.12
N ASP A 57 0.59 -15.41 -1.25
CA ASP A 57 0.91 -14.47 -2.32
C ASP A 57 1.14 -13.02 -1.88
N SER A 58 2.28 -12.55 -2.37
CA SER A 58 2.73 -11.18 -2.60
C SER A 58 2.28 -10.11 -1.62
N MET A 59 3.19 -9.79 -0.71
CA MET A 59 3.34 -8.46 -0.11
C MET A 59 2.15 -7.98 0.72
N MET A 60 2.23 -8.31 2.01
CA MET A 60 1.26 -7.90 3.01
C MET A 60 1.79 -6.75 3.87
N LEU A 61 0.96 -5.76 4.21
CA LEU A 61 1.19 -4.81 5.29
C LEU A 61 0.15 -5.04 6.41
N SER A 62 0.58 -5.49 7.57
CA SER A 62 -0.26 -5.78 8.74
C SER A 62 -0.07 -4.78 9.88
N ASN A 63 -0.97 -4.79 10.87
CA ASN A 63 -0.88 -3.95 12.08
C ASN A 63 -0.89 -2.43 11.81
N THR A 64 -1.60 -2.03 10.76
CA THR A 64 -1.86 -0.64 10.41
C THR A 64 -3.16 -0.15 11.06
N ASP A 65 -3.33 1.16 11.23
CA ASP A 65 -4.62 1.82 11.58
C ASP A 65 -5.68 1.61 10.48
N PHE A 66 -6.11 0.36 10.34
CA PHE A 66 -6.85 -0.16 9.21
C PHE A 66 -8.24 0.46 9.10
N GLN A 67 -8.89 0.75 10.23
CA GLN A 67 -10.19 1.41 10.25
C GLN A 67 -10.10 2.84 9.71
N ILE A 68 -9.07 3.59 10.11
CA ILE A 68 -8.83 4.96 9.62
C ILE A 68 -8.52 4.91 8.12
N LEU A 69 -7.66 3.98 7.69
CA LEU A 69 -7.32 3.80 6.29
C LEU A 69 -8.54 3.43 5.44
N LYS A 70 -9.39 2.51 5.92
CA LYS A 70 -10.61 2.09 5.24
C LYS A 70 -11.61 3.23 5.07
N LEU A 71 -11.80 4.06 6.11
CA LEU A 71 -12.61 5.28 6.03
C LEU A 71 -12.05 6.28 5.03
N LYS A 72 -10.71 6.39 4.96
CA LYS A 72 -10.03 7.32 4.07
C LYS A 72 -10.14 6.90 2.60
N ILE A 73 -10.08 5.60 2.33
CA ILE A 73 -10.33 5.02 1.01
C ILE A 73 -11.77 5.26 0.58
N GLY A 74 -12.73 4.87 1.43
CA GLY A 74 -14.15 5.03 1.14
C GLY A 74 -14.51 4.56 -0.28
N ASN A 75 -15.24 5.39 -1.02
CA ASN A 75 -15.56 5.19 -2.44
C ASN A 75 -14.64 5.96 -3.41
N LYS A 76 -13.49 6.44 -2.94
CA LYS A 76 -12.57 7.21 -3.78
C LYS A 76 -11.46 6.31 -4.30
N ALA A 77 -11.16 6.42 -5.58
CA ALA A 77 -9.93 5.88 -6.13
C ALA A 77 -8.76 6.63 -5.47
N LEU A 78 -7.98 5.92 -4.69
CA LEU A 78 -6.79 6.42 -4.00
C LEU A 78 -5.57 5.66 -4.50
N GLU A 79 -4.46 6.37 -4.65
CA GLU A 79 -3.18 5.76 -4.98
C GLU A 79 -2.30 5.73 -3.75
N GLY A 80 -1.57 4.63 -3.58
CA GLY A 80 -0.68 4.44 -2.46
C GLY A 80 0.50 3.55 -2.81
N LYS A 81 1.57 3.71 -2.04
CA LYS A 81 2.78 2.91 -2.12
C LYS A 81 2.96 2.13 -0.84
N ILE A 82 2.96 0.80 -0.94
CA ILE A 82 3.47 -0.05 0.14
C ILE A 82 4.99 -0.05 0.01
N VAL A 83 5.66 0.37 1.07
CA VAL A 83 7.12 0.44 1.18
C VAL A 83 7.60 -0.61 2.17
N ALA A 84 8.55 -1.43 1.74
CA ALA A 84 9.13 -2.51 2.54
C ALA A 84 10.68 -2.53 2.55
N ASP A 85 11.31 -1.62 1.81
CA ASP A 85 12.75 -1.44 1.84
C ASP A 85 13.20 -0.48 2.97
N ASN A 86 14.51 -0.24 3.04
CA ASN A 86 15.14 0.59 4.06
C ASN A 86 15.49 2.00 3.56
N LEU A 87 15.00 2.42 2.39
CA LEU A 87 15.31 3.75 1.88
C LEU A 87 14.59 4.82 2.73
N PRO A 88 15.16 6.04 2.84
CA PRO A 88 14.52 7.12 3.58
C PRO A 88 13.17 7.48 2.96
N ILE A 89 12.20 7.81 3.82
CA ILE A 89 10.81 8.15 3.43
C ILE A 89 10.77 9.22 2.33
N ASP A 90 11.68 10.20 2.37
CA ASP A 90 11.75 11.30 1.39
C ASP A 90 11.93 10.82 -0.05
N PHE A 91 12.65 9.73 -0.27
CA PHE A 91 12.79 9.14 -1.61
C PHE A 91 11.45 8.60 -2.11
N HIS A 92 10.68 7.94 -1.25
CA HIS A 92 9.37 7.40 -1.64
C HIS A 92 8.31 8.50 -1.80
N VAL A 93 8.39 9.58 -1.02
CA VAL A 93 7.54 10.77 -1.21
C VAL A 93 7.86 11.42 -2.54
N TYR A 94 9.14 11.55 -2.89
CA TYR A 94 9.56 12.06 -4.20
C TYR A 94 9.01 11.19 -5.32
N ASP A 95 9.20 9.86 -5.26
CA ASP A 95 8.71 8.91 -6.27
C ASP A 95 7.21 9.09 -6.56
N ILE A 96 6.38 9.19 -5.52
CA ILE A 96 4.92 9.35 -5.68
C ILE A 96 4.58 10.73 -6.28
N LYS A 97 5.27 11.79 -5.87
CA LYS A 97 5.03 13.14 -6.40
C LYS A 97 5.45 13.28 -7.86
N THR A 98 6.52 12.60 -8.26
CA THR A 98 7.02 12.61 -9.64
C THR A 98 6.40 11.55 -10.52
N TYR A 99 5.55 10.68 -9.98
CA TYR A 99 4.86 9.68 -10.76
C TYR A 99 3.91 10.33 -11.77
N ILE A 100 4.17 10.07 -13.05
CA ILE A 100 3.31 10.43 -14.17
C ILE A 100 2.59 9.16 -14.59
N PRO A 101 1.26 9.05 -14.39
CA PRO A 101 0.51 7.90 -14.85
C PRO A 101 0.64 7.79 -16.38
N THR A 102 1.16 6.66 -16.86
CA THR A 102 1.14 6.36 -18.29
C THR A 102 -0.29 6.00 -18.68
N ILE A 103 -0.83 6.78 -19.64
CA ILE A 103 -2.17 6.65 -20.20
C ILE A 103 -2.23 5.46 -21.15
#